data_AF-A0A3D4AZQ5-F1
#
_entry.id   AF-A0A3D4AZQ5-F1
#
_cell.length_a   1.000
_cell.length_b   1.000
_cell.length_c   1.000
_cell.angle_alpha   90.00
_cell.angle_beta   90.00
_cell.angle_gamma   90.00
#
_symmetry.space_group_name_H-M   'P 1'
#
loop_
_entity.id
_entity.type
_entity.pdbx_description
1 polymer ?
#
loop_
_entity_poly.entity_id
_entity_poly.type
_entity_poly.pdbx_seq_one_letter_code
_entity_poly.pdbx_strand_id
1 'polypeptide(L)'
;MGLLRWLGFGKKEGPEEGSEPPGQTASEVNTGQSDDMDIVVYSPSDATRCAGVRDLLERNNYPFRDVRVDDNMSTKGWLQRTTGDGSVPKVFIGAKCYGGFEDIQAMVMDGTFQSAVDGTMDDSGDEEIEQLKETMTREAIAELLKRGEILTIDEGGLEMDVWAEPFAKPPVVYYEGAPEPLEEVEAIASRILDRVKSGEIEIVWKDED
;
A
#
# COMPACT_ATOMS: atom_id res chain seq x y z
N MET A 1 -23.21 52.23 43.78
CA MET A 1 -23.68 51.45 44.96
C MET A 1 -23.23 50.00 44.77
N GLY A 2 -22.56 49.30 45.67
CA GLY A 2 -22.00 49.58 46.98
C GLY A 2 -21.07 48.42 47.32
N LEU A 3 -19.96 48.73 48.02
CA LEU A 3 -19.08 47.75 48.64
C LEU A 3 -19.83 46.98 49.75
N LEU A 4 -19.40 45.76 50.08
CA LEU A 4 -18.96 45.44 51.44
C LEU A 4 -18.00 44.23 51.45
N ARG A 5 -16.96 44.35 52.29
CA ARG A 5 -15.83 43.44 52.55
C ARG A 5 -16.12 42.54 53.77
N TRP A 6 -15.19 41.57 53.96
CA TRP A 6 -14.57 41.12 55.24
C TRP A 6 -15.18 39.85 55.87
N LEU A 7 -14.50 38.86 56.50
CA LEU A 7 -13.22 38.59 57.23
C LEU A 7 -12.75 37.15 56.91
N GLY A 8 -11.45 36.81 56.73
CA GLY A 8 -10.32 36.86 57.70
C GLY A 8 -10.11 35.45 58.30
N PHE A 9 -9.05 34.70 57.98
CA PHE A 9 -7.81 34.40 58.76
C PHE A 9 -7.25 33.08 58.14
N GLY A 10 -5.97 32.73 58.01
CA GLY A 10 -4.70 33.24 58.53
C GLY A 10 -3.67 32.09 58.51
N LYS A 11 -2.69 32.18 57.60
CA LYS A 11 -1.24 31.85 57.71
C LYS A 11 -0.77 30.46 58.20
N LYS A 12 0.11 29.81 57.41
CA LYS A 12 1.50 29.49 57.78
C LYS A 12 2.34 29.04 56.57
N GLU A 13 3.53 29.64 56.46
CA GLU A 13 4.60 29.38 55.51
C GLU A 13 5.57 28.33 56.06
N GLY A 14 6.21 27.56 55.17
CA GLY A 14 7.40 26.75 55.41
C GLY A 14 7.85 26.06 54.12
N PRO A 15 9.16 26.00 53.79
CA PRO A 15 9.66 25.90 52.41
C PRO A 15 10.11 24.48 52.03
N GLU A 16 10.60 24.36 50.80
CA GLU A 16 11.65 23.46 50.28
C GLU A 16 11.19 22.71 49.00
N GLU A 17 11.90 23.10 47.94
CA GLU A 17 12.09 22.54 46.61
C GLU A 17 11.78 21.06 46.41
N GLY A 18 11.25 20.74 45.22
CA GLY A 18 11.43 19.41 44.65
C GLY A 18 10.34 18.98 43.69
N SER A 19 10.57 19.22 42.40
CA SER A 19 10.12 18.37 41.30
C SER A 19 8.65 18.49 40.90
N GLU A 20 8.36 19.45 40.03
CA GLU A 20 7.27 19.35 39.07
C GLU A 20 7.48 18.09 38.20
N PRO A 21 6.54 17.13 38.11
CA PRO A 21 6.55 16.19 37.01
C PRO A 21 6.13 16.96 35.75
N PRO A 22 6.91 16.89 34.66
CA PRO A 22 6.68 17.69 33.47
C PRO A 22 5.36 17.27 32.82
N GLY A 23 4.56 18.27 32.47
CA GLY A 23 3.45 18.10 31.55
C GLY A 23 3.97 17.48 30.25
N GLN A 24 3.47 16.30 29.92
CA GLN A 24 3.66 15.72 28.60
C GLN A 24 2.77 16.49 27.64
N THR A 25 3.31 17.60 27.15
CA THR A 25 2.86 18.28 25.95
C THR A 25 2.92 17.30 24.80
N ALA A 26 1.77 17.05 24.18
CA ALA A 26 1.71 16.53 22.82
C ALA A 26 2.43 17.51 21.90
N SER A 27 3.69 17.22 21.59
CA SER A 27 4.60 17.94 20.69
C SER A 27 5.81 17.01 20.56
N GLU A 28 6.25 16.51 19.42
CA GLU A 28 5.97 16.81 18.03
C GLU A 28 6.10 15.49 17.26
N VAL A 29 5.09 15.15 16.45
CA VAL A 29 5.34 14.34 15.26
C VAL A 29 6.26 15.18 14.41
N ASN A 30 7.56 14.88 14.46
CA ASN A 30 8.56 15.53 13.64
C ASN A 30 8.32 15.09 12.19
N THR A 31 7.43 15.81 11.52
CA THR A 31 7.33 15.88 10.06
C THR A 31 8.51 16.71 9.56
N GLY A 32 9.71 16.18 9.77
CA GLY A 32 10.94 16.66 9.19
C GLY A 32 11.21 15.83 7.95
N GLN A 33 11.15 16.47 6.79
CA GLN A 33 11.59 15.93 5.50
C GLN A 33 12.93 15.20 5.62
N SER A 34 12.92 13.92 5.29
CA SER A 34 14.02 13.22 4.67
C SER A 34 13.42 12.37 3.55
N ASP A 35 13.76 12.70 2.30
CA ASP A 35 13.68 11.78 1.15
C ASP A 35 14.68 10.62 1.35
N ASP A 36 14.65 9.99 2.52
CA ASP A 36 15.42 8.78 2.76
C ASP A 36 14.51 7.62 2.40
N MET A 37 14.93 6.88 1.37
CA MET A 37 14.40 5.57 0.97
C MET A 37 14.68 4.52 2.07
N ASP A 38 14.34 4.88 3.30
CA ASP A 38 14.48 4.08 4.50
C ASP A 38 13.52 2.90 4.40
N ILE A 39 14.05 1.70 4.57
CA ILE A 39 13.23 0.49 4.62
C ILE A 39 12.67 0.36 6.04
N VAL A 40 11.35 0.28 6.16
CA VAL A 40 10.64 0.16 7.44
C VAL A 40 9.76 -1.08 7.42
N VAL A 41 9.95 -1.97 8.39
CA VAL A 41 9.16 -3.20 8.53
C VAL A 41 8.25 -3.06 9.73
N TYR A 42 6.94 -3.06 9.52
CA TYR A 42 5.94 -3.11 10.58
C TYR A 42 5.62 -4.57 10.91
N SER A 43 5.96 -5.00 12.13
CA SER A 43 5.87 -6.40 12.57
C SER A 43 5.09 -6.51 13.89
N PRO A 44 4.35 -7.61 14.14
CA PRO A 44 4.03 -8.04 15.50
C PRO A 44 5.21 -8.80 16.13
N SER A 45 5.21 -8.86 17.45
CA SER A 45 6.16 -9.47 18.36
C SER A 45 6.37 -10.97 18.13
N ASP A 46 5.36 -11.69 17.63
CA ASP A 46 5.36 -13.16 17.65
C ASP A 46 4.79 -13.80 16.36
N ALA A 47 5.40 -13.53 15.21
CA ALA A 47 4.99 -14.16 13.95
C ALA A 47 6.18 -14.69 13.12
N THR A 48 6.14 -16.00 12.81
CA THR A 48 7.08 -16.69 11.91
C THR A 48 7.23 -15.99 10.56
N ARG A 49 6.14 -15.43 10.01
CA ARG A 49 6.14 -14.67 8.74
C ARG A 49 6.99 -13.38 8.82
N CYS A 50 7.03 -12.73 9.98
CA CYS A 50 7.81 -11.51 10.18
C CYS A 50 9.30 -11.80 10.41
N ALA A 51 9.64 -13.00 10.87
CA ALA A 51 11.03 -13.46 10.85
C ALA A 51 11.52 -13.67 9.40
N GLY A 52 10.65 -14.13 8.49
CA GLY A 52 10.98 -14.31 7.07
C GLY A 52 11.38 -13.01 6.37
N VAL A 53 10.61 -11.93 6.56
CA VAL A 53 10.94 -10.61 5.97
C VAL A 53 12.29 -10.10 6.47
N ARG A 54 12.53 -10.18 7.79
CA ARG A 54 13.79 -9.74 8.39
C ARG A 54 14.98 -10.55 7.86
N ASP A 55 14.88 -11.88 7.88
CA ASP A 55 15.93 -12.76 7.33
C ASP A 55 16.20 -12.47 5.86
N LEU A 56 15.15 -12.25 5.07
CA LEU A 56 15.27 -11.91 3.66
C LEU A 56 16.05 -10.59 3.46
N LEU A 57 15.70 -9.53 4.19
CA LEU A 57 16.38 -8.24 4.09
C LEU A 57 17.83 -8.31 4.60
N GLU A 58 18.06 -8.96 5.73
CA GLU A 58 19.40 -9.14 6.32
C GLU A 58 20.33 -9.92 5.37
N ARG A 59 19.85 -11.02 4.78
CA ARG A 59 20.65 -11.86 3.86
C ARG A 59 20.98 -11.16 2.55
N ASN A 60 20.16 -10.20 2.13
CA ASN A 60 20.40 -9.39 0.95
C ASN A 60 21.10 -8.04 1.27
N ASN A 61 21.52 -7.83 2.52
CA ASN A 61 22.22 -6.62 3.00
C ASN A 61 21.41 -5.32 2.88
N TYR A 62 20.09 -5.40 3.04
CA TYR A 62 19.22 -4.23 3.09
C TYR A 62 19.06 -3.76 4.55
N PRO A 63 19.60 -2.58 4.93
CA PRO A 63 19.38 -2.03 6.26
C PRO A 63 17.92 -1.59 6.40
N PHE A 64 17.26 -2.00 7.49
CA PHE A 64 15.86 -1.64 7.74
C PHE A 64 15.62 -1.30 9.22
N ARG A 65 14.53 -0.59 9.46
CA ARG A 65 14.01 -0.26 10.78
C ARG A 65 12.79 -1.13 11.08
N ASP A 66 12.84 -1.91 12.16
CA ASP A 66 11.69 -2.71 12.61
C ASP A 66 10.83 -1.90 13.58
N VAL A 67 9.54 -1.77 13.28
CA VAL A 67 8.54 -1.08 14.10
C VAL A 67 7.50 -2.08 14.57
N ARG A 68 7.41 -2.27 15.90
CA ARG A 68 6.46 -3.20 16.50
C ARG A 68 5.07 -2.61 16.63
N VAL A 69 4.03 -3.38 16.27
CA VAL A 69 2.63 -2.91 16.22
C VAL A 69 1.67 -3.62 17.17
N ASP A 70 2.15 -4.55 18.00
CA ASP A 70 1.33 -5.49 18.78
C ASP A 70 0.16 -4.86 19.54
N ASP A 71 0.42 -3.76 20.24
CA ASP A 71 -0.55 -3.09 21.10
C ASP A 71 -0.90 -1.66 20.65
N ASN A 72 -0.42 -1.24 19.48
CA ASN A 72 -0.66 0.11 18.97
C ASN A 72 -1.86 0.12 18.00
N MET A 73 -3.05 0.27 18.57
CA MET A 73 -4.31 0.40 17.80
C MET A 73 -4.28 1.58 16.82
N SER A 74 -3.56 2.66 17.15
CA SER A 74 -3.41 3.82 16.26
C SER A 74 -2.56 3.47 15.02
N THR A 75 -1.47 2.71 15.19
CA THR A 75 -0.63 2.24 14.07
C THR A 75 -1.35 1.24 13.18
N LYS A 76 -2.09 0.28 13.76
CA LYS A 76 -2.91 -0.67 12.98
C LYS A 76 -4.00 0.05 12.17
N GLY A 77 -4.66 1.04 12.78
CA GLY A 77 -5.64 1.86 12.08
C GLY A 77 -5.02 2.73 10.99
N TRP A 78 -3.78 3.21 11.18
CA TRP A 78 -3.05 3.93 10.14
C TRP A 78 -2.66 3.02 8.97
N LEU A 79 -2.15 1.81 9.24
CA LEU A 79 -1.85 0.81 8.21
C LEU A 79 -3.08 0.50 7.37
N GLN A 80 -4.21 0.15 8.00
CA GLN A 80 -5.47 -0.12 7.30
C GLN A 80 -5.91 1.02 6.37
N ARG A 81 -5.74 2.29 6.78
CA ARG A 81 -6.11 3.45 5.95
C ARG A 81 -5.11 3.72 4.83
N THR A 82 -3.85 3.37 5.03
CA THR A 82 -2.76 3.70 4.10
C THR A 82 -2.55 2.60 3.07
N THR A 83 -2.89 1.36 3.39
CA THR A 83 -2.57 0.18 2.57
C THR A 83 -3.80 -0.66 2.22
N GLY A 84 -5.01 -0.21 2.55
CA GLY A 84 -6.25 -0.98 2.38
C GLY A 84 -6.37 -2.24 3.26
N ASP A 85 -5.31 -2.61 3.97
CA ASP A 85 -5.20 -3.83 4.77
C ASP A 85 -4.26 -3.65 5.97
N GLY A 86 -4.81 -3.77 7.18
CA GLY A 86 -4.08 -3.68 8.45
C GLY A 86 -3.30 -4.94 8.86
N SER A 87 -3.23 -5.96 8.00
CA SER A 87 -2.42 -7.16 8.27
C SER A 87 -0.93 -6.82 8.34
N VAL A 88 -0.15 -7.64 9.05
CA VAL A 88 1.30 -7.51 9.19
C VAL A 88 1.97 -8.86 8.93
N PRO A 89 3.21 -8.91 8.41
CA PRO A 89 4.14 -7.79 8.21
C PRO A 89 3.78 -6.89 7.03
N LYS A 90 4.15 -5.61 7.11
CA LYS A 90 4.13 -4.66 5.99
C LYS A 90 5.49 -3.97 5.87
N VAL A 91 6.02 -3.87 4.66
CA VAL A 91 7.29 -3.21 4.36
C VAL A 91 7.02 -1.92 3.60
N PHE A 92 7.62 -0.85 4.07
CA PHE A 92 7.62 0.46 3.42
C PHE A 92 9.04 0.81 3.02
N ILE A 93 9.18 1.53 1.90
CA ILE A 93 10.42 2.17 1.49
C ILE A 93 10.10 3.63 1.27
N GLY A 94 10.71 4.51 2.07
CA GLY A 94 10.28 5.89 2.17
C GLY A 94 8.81 6.00 2.61
N ALA A 95 7.96 6.58 1.76
CA ALA A 95 6.52 6.74 2.02
C ALA A 95 5.63 5.64 1.40
N LYS A 96 6.14 4.81 0.48
CA LYS A 96 5.36 3.83 -0.28
C LYS A 96 5.34 2.46 0.43
N CYS A 97 4.19 1.82 0.45
CA CYS A 97 4.03 0.44 0.95
C CYS A 97 4.31 -0.55 -0.19
N TYR A 98 5.19 -1.50 0.05
CA TYR A 98 5.56 -2.57 -0.89
C TYR A 98 5.03 -3.94 -0.47
N GLY A 99 4.08 -3.97 0.47
CA GLY A 99 3.33 -5.18 0.81
C GLY A 99 3.96 -6.02 1.93
N GLY A 100 3.62 -7.31 1.93
CA GLY A 100 4.01 -8.29 2.94
C GLY A 100 5.22 -9.13 2.52
N PHE A 101 5.37 -10.33 3.10
CA PHE A 101 6.53 -11.17 2.81
C PHE A 101 6.61 -11.65 1.35
N GLU A 102 5.48 -12.03 0.77
CA GLU A 102 5.43 -12.60 -0.58
C GLU A 102 5.77 -11.55 -1.65
N ASP A 103 5.25 -10.34 -1.50
CA ASP A 103 5.54 -9.19 -2.38
C ASP A 103 7.03 -8.86 -2.36
N ILE A 104 7.61 -8.75 -1.16
CA ILE A 104 9.02 -8.42 -0.98
C ILE A 104 9.92 -9.55 -1.47
N GLN A 105 9.52 -10.80 -1.28
CA GLN A 105 10.23 -11.94 -1.83
C GLN A 105 10.23 -11.92 -3.36
N ALA A 106 9.10 -11.61 -4.00
CA ALA A 106 9.01 -11.49 -5.45
C ALA A 106 9.94 -10.39 -5.97
N MET A 107 9.88 -9.19 -5.38
CA MET A 107 10.72 -8.06 -5.80
C MET A 107 12.22 -8.29 -5.60
N VAL A 108 12.62 -9.01 -4.55
CA VAL A 108 14.03 -9.39 -4.36
C VAL A 108 14.45 -10.43 -5.40
N MET A 109 13.56 -11.33 -5.80
CA MET A 109 13.84 -12.38 -6.79
C MET A 109 13.93 -11.84 -8.22
N ASP A 110 13.09 -10.87 -8.60
CA ASP A 110 13.09 -10.24 -9.92
C ASP A 110 14.07 -9.06 -10.04
N GLY A 111 14.62 -8.59 -8.91
CA GLY A 111 15.62 -7.53 -8.84
C GLY A 111 15.04 -6.10 -8.74
N THR A 112 13.71 -5.95 -8.72
CA THR A 112 13.04 -4.65 -8.62
C THR A 112 13.15 -4.01 -7.23
N PHE A 113 13.39 -4.82 -6.18
CA PHE A 113 13.55 -4.31 -4.82
C PHE A 113 14.71 -3.31 -4.68
N GLN A 114 15.83 -3.55 -5.37
CA GLN A 114 16.97 -2.62 -5.33
C GLN A 114 16.61 -1.27 -5.94
N SER A 115 15.85 -1.27 -7.04
CA SER A 115 15.36 -0.03 -7.67
C SER A 115 14.44 0.76 -6.74
N ALA A 116 13.59 0.06 -5.96
CA ALA A 116 12.76 0.67 -4.93
C ALA A 116 13.61 1.39 -3.88
N VAL A 117 14.66 0.73 -3.39
CA VAL A 117 15.57 1.27 -2.38
C VAL A 117 16.42 2.42 -2.93
N ASP A 118 16.86 2.34 -4.18
CA ASP A 118 17.65 3.40 -4.81
C ASP A 118 16.80 4.63 -5.19
N GLY A 119 15.47 4.54 -5.02
CA GLY A 119 14.54 5.57 -5.44
C GLY A 119 14.48 5.75 -6.96
N THR A 120 14.94 4.74 -7.70
CA THR A 120 14.93 4.70 -9.16
C THR A 120 13.77 3.89 -9.71
N MET A 121 12.98 3.25 -8.83
CA MET A 121 11.63 2.82 -9.16
C MET A 121 10.82 4.10 -9.30
N ASP A 122 10.66 4.52 -10.55
CA ASP A 122 9.83 5.66 -10.84
C ASP A 122 8.41 5.36 -10.36
N ASP A 123 7.75 6.39 -9.81
CA ASP A 123 6.30 6.41 -9.67
C ASP A 123 5.63 6.61 -11.06
N SER A 124 6.43 6.61 -12.13
CA SER A 124 5.94 6.68 -13.50
C SER A 124 5.24 5.39 -13.90
N GLY A 125 5.43 4.28 -13.16
CA GLY A 125 4.57 3.11 -13.31
C GLY A 125 3.09 3.45 -13.17
N ASP A 126 2.72 4.29 -12.19
CA ASP A 126 1.33 4.68 -11.95
C ASP A 126 0.86 5.65 -13.05
N GLU A 127 1.68 6.64 -13.44
CA GLU A 127 1.38 7.55 -14.56
C GLU A 127 1.32 6.83 -15.93
N GLU A 128 2.15 5.80 -16.15
CA GLU A 128 2.17 4.98 -17.35
C GLU A 128 0.94 4.07 -17.39
N ILE A 129 0.55 3.47 -16.25
CA ILE A 129 -0.69 2.70 -16.13
C ILE A 129 -1.89 3.58 -16.50
N GLU A 130 -1.97 4.80 -15.95
CA GLU A 130 -3.06 5.73 -16.28
C GLU A 130 -3.07 6.11 -17.77
N GLN A 131 -1.90 6.40 -18.37
CA GLN A 131 -1.80 6.67 -19.81
C GLN A 131 -2.21 5.47 -20.67
N LEU A 132 -1.85 4.26 -20.26
CA LEU A 132 -2.26 3.02 -20.94
C LEU A 132 -3.77 2.81 -20.80
N LYS A 133 -4.35 3.07 -19.62
CA LYS A 133 -5.79 2.96 -19.36
C LYS A 133 -6.57 3.92 -20.25
N GLU A 134 -6.08 5.14 -20.47
CA GLU A 134 -6.69 6.11 -21.38
C GLU A 134 -6.57 5.71 -22.86
N THR A 135 -5.46 5.07 -23.24
CA THR A 135 -5.16 4.76 -24.65
C THR A 135 -6.10 3.70 -25.23
N MET A 136 -6.58 2.76 -24.41
CA MET A 136 -7.56 1.72 -24.79
C MET A 136 -7.24 1.01 -26.12
N THR A 137 -5.97 0.74 -26.40
CA THR A 137 -5.53 -0.07 -27.56
C THR A 137 -5.41 -1.55 -27.18
N ARG A 138 -5.27 -2.41 -28.20
CA ARG A 138 -5.06 -3.84 -28.00
C ARG A 138 -3.83 -4.09 -27.13
N GLU A 139 -2.73 -3.41 -27.46
CA GLU A 139 -1.46 -3.53 -26.74
C GLU A 139 -1.60 -3.03 -25.31
N ALA A 140 -2.28 -1.89 -25.11
CA ALA A 140 -2.47 -1.33 -23.77
C ALA A 140 -3.33 -2.24 -22.88
N ILE A 141 -4.45 -2.75 -23.40
CA ILE A 141 -5.30 -3.70 -22.65
C ILE A 141 -4.50 -4.96 -22.29
N ALA A 142 -3.79 -5.54 -23.26
CA ALA A 142 -2.99 -6.74 -23.02
C ALA A 142 -1.87 -6.51 -22.00
N GLU A 143 -1.21 -5.35 -22.06
CA GLU A 143 -0.14 -4.97 -21.13
C GLU A 143 -0.69 -4.76 -19.71
N LEU A 144 -1.78 -4.02 -19.57
CA LEU A 144 -2.42 -3.78 -18.27
C LEU A 144 -2.91 -5.08 -17.62
N LEU A 145 -3.54 -5.98 -18.38
CA LEU A 145 -3.92 -7.31 -17.88
C LEU A 145 -2.70 -8.11 -17.40
N LYS A 146 -1.58 -8.11 -18.14
CA LYS A 146 -0.34 -8.77 -17.71
C LYS A 146 0.26 -8.15 -16.44
N ARG A 147 0.04 -6.85 -16.23
CA ARG A 147 0.45 -6.11 -15.02
C ARG A 147 -0.49 -6.35 -13.83
N GLY A 148 -1.62 -7.04 -14.03
CA GLY A 148 -2.56 -7.40 -12.98
C GLY A 148 -3.76 -6.48 -12.86
N GLU A 149 -3.89 -5.47 -13.73
CA GLU A 149 -5.07 -4.62 -13.78
C GLU A 149 -6.30 -5.43 -14.18
N ILE A 150 -7.46 -5.07 -13.63
CA ILE A 150 -8.72 -5.77 -13.87
C ILE A 150 -9.59 -4.92 -14.77
N LEU A 151 -10.04 -5.50 -15.87
CA LEU A 151 -10.98 -4.88 -16.80
C LEU A 151 -12.39 -5.46 -16.58
N THR A 152 -13.37 -4.61 -16.34
CA THR A 152 -14.78 -5.00 -16.26
C THR A 152 -15.46 -4.80 -17.60
N ILE A 153 -16.21 -5.80 -18.04
CA ILE A 153 -17.06 -5.79 -19.24
C ILE A 153 -18.52 -5.75 -18.81
N ASP A 154 -19.29 -4.77 -19.27
CA ASP A 154 -20.76 -4.77 -19.20
C ASP A 154 -21.34 -5.24 -20.53
N GLU A 155 -22.13 -6.31 -20.47
CA GLU A 155 -22.92 -6.79 -21.61
C GLU A 155 -24.41 -6.74 -21.26
N GLY A 156 -25.03 -5.58 -21.47
CA GLY A 156 -26.46 -5.39 -21.25
C GLY A 156 -26.86 -5.51 -19.78
N GLY A 157 -26.01 -5.01 -18.86
CA GLY A 157 -26.21 -5.07 -17.42
C GLY A 157 -25.64 -6.33 -16.74
N LEU A 158 -24.95 -7.20 -17.48
CA LEU A 158 -24.17 -8.29 -16.93
C LEU A 158 -22.70 -7.89 -16.88
N GLU A 159 -22.22 -7.56 -15.69
CA GLU A 159 -20.82 -7.21 -15.44
C GLU A 159 -19.98 -8.47 -15.24
N MET A 160 -18.86 -8.55 -15.97
CA MET A 160 -17.88 -9.63 -15.86
C MET A 160 -16.46 -9.05 -15.83
N ASP A 161 -15.64 -9.55 -14.90
CA ASP A 161 -14.24 -9.14 -14.78
C ASP A 161 -13.32 -10.00 -15.67
N VAL A 162 -12.31 -9.35 -16.23
CA VAL A 162 -11.20 -9.92 -17.00
C VAL A 162 -9.92 -9.59 -16.25
N TRP A 163 -9.14 -10.63 -15.92
CA TRP A 163 -7.85 -10.48 -15.23
C TRP A 163 -6.87 -11.55 -15.71
N ALA A 164 -5.58 -11.32 -15.53
CA ALA A 164 -4.56 -12.33 -15.80
C ALA A 164 -3.91 -12.84 -14.51
N GLU A 165 -3.43 -14.07 -14.56
CA GLU A 165 -2.59 -14.68 -13.54
C GLU A 165 -1.26 -15.13 -14.18
N PRO A 166 -0.30 -14.21 -14.38
CA PRO A 166 0.95 -14.52 -15.10
C PRO A 166 1.83 -15.55 -14.41
N PHE A 167 1.68 -15.71 -13.10
CA PHE A 167 2.46 -16.61 -12.28
C PHE A 167 1.78 -17.96 -12.02
N ALA A 168 0.57 -18.17 -12.55
CA ALA A 168 -0.09 -19.47 -12.55
C ALA A 168 0.71 -20.51 -13.35
N LYS A 169 0.42 -21.80 -13.13
CA LYS A 169 1.12 -22.91 -13.80
C LYS A 169 0.09 -23.83 -14.49
N PRO A 170 -0.19 -23.64 -15.79
CA PRO A 170 0.38 -22.63 -16.71
C PRO A 170 -0.16 -21.21 -16.47
N PRO A 171 0.49 -20.16 -16.99
CA PRO A 171 -0.02 -18.79 -16.95
C PRO A 171 -1.34 -18.67 -17.70
N VAL A 172 -2.31 -17.96 -17.12
CA VAL A 172 -3.67 -17.86 -17.66
C VAL A 172 -4.19 -16.43 -17.66
N VAL A 173 -5.19 -16.18 -18.50
CA VAL A 173 -6.05 -15.00 -18.48
C VAL A 173 -7.50 -15.46 -18.41
N TYR A 174 -8.29 -14.88 -17.53
CA TYR A 174 -9.71 -15.19 -17.37
C TYR A 174 -10.54 -14.22 -18.19
N TYR A 175 -11.35 -14.75 -19.09
CA TYR A 175 -12.21 -13.97 -19.99
C TYR A 175 -13.56 -14.70 -20.14
N GLU A 176 -14.68 -13.98 -20.03
CA GLU A 176 -16.04 -14.56 -20.07
C GLU A 176 -16.23 -15.74 -19.08
N GLY A 177 -15.54 -15.69 -17.94
CA GLY A 177 -15.61 -16.72 -16.90
C GLY A 177 -14.83 -18.02 -17.20
N ALA A 178 -14.04 -18.06 -18.28
CA ALA A 178 -13.20 -19.20 -18.64
C ALA A 178 -11.71 -18.82 -18.62
N PRO A 179 -10.82 -19.72 -18.16
CA PRO A 179 -9.38 -19.52 -18.26
C PRO A 179 -8.89 -19.84 -19.69
N GLU A 180 -8.15 -18.91 -20.26
CA GLU A 180 -7.44 -19.02 -21.53
C GLU A 180 -5.92 -18.94 -21.29
N PRO A 181 -5.07 -19.49 -22.18
CA PRO A 181 -3.63 -19.33 -22.07
C PRO A 181 -3.21 -17.85 -22.10
N LEU A 182 -2.27 -17.43 -21.24
CA LEU A 182 -1.82 -16.03 -21.22
C LEU A 182 -1.29 -15.53 -22.57
N GLU A 183 -0.74 -16.43 -23.40
CA GLU A 183 -0.27 -16.09 -24.75
C GLU A 183 -1.39 -15.59 -25.69
N GLU A 184 -2.66 -15.89 -25.38
CA GLU A 184 -3.84 -15.44 -26.15
C GLU A 184 -4.34 -14.05 -25.72
N VAL A 185 -3.72 -13.41 -24.72
CA VAL A 185 -4.22 -12.13 -24.15
C VAL A 185 -4.36 -11.01 -25.18
N GLU A 186 -3.49 -10.94 -26.19
CA GLU A 186 -3.62 -9.95 -27.28
C GLU A 186 -4.78 -10.28 -28.24
N ALA A 187 -5.05 -11.56 -28.47
CA ALA A 187 -6.20 -11.99 -29.27
C ALA A 187 -7.52 -11.69 -28.53
N ILE A 188 -7.54 -11.91 -27.22
CA ILE A 188 -8.66 -11.55 -26.34
C ILE A 188 -8.86 -10.03 -26.34
N ALA A 189 -7.81 -9.24 -26.16
CA ALA A 189 -7.89 -7.78 -26.24
C ALA A 189 -8.45 -7.29 -27.59
N SER A 190 -8.06 -7.94 -28.70
CA SER A 190 -8.64 -7.64 -30.03
C SER A 190 -10.14 -7.95 -30.09
N ARG A 191 -10.56 -9.10 -29.54
CA ARG A 191 -11.99 -9.49 -29.51
C ARG A 191 -12.81 -8.52 -28.66
N ILE A 192 -12.29 -8.08 -27.52
CA ILE A 192 -12.93 -7.07 -26.66
C ILE A 192 -13.14 -5.77 -27.47
N LEU A 193 -12.09 -5.26 -28.13
CA LEU A 193 -12.19 -4.02 -28.90
C LEU A 193 -13.15 -4.12 -30.09
N ASP A 194 -13.22 -5.27 -30.76
CA ASP A 194 -14.18 -5.50 -31.84
C ASP A 194 -15.63 -5.45 -31.33
N ARG A 195 -15.90 -5.99 -30.13
CA ARG A 195 -17.21 -5.97 -29.47
C ARG A 195 -17.57 -4.58 -28.92
N VAL A 196 -16.60 -3.84 -28.39
CA VAL A 196 -16.81 -2.43 -28.02
C VAL A 196 -17.18 -1.61 -29.26
N LYS A 197 -16.48 -1.84 -30.38
CA LYS A 197 -16.74 -1.13 -31.64
C LYS A 197 -18.09 -1.48 -32.26
N SER A 198 -18.59 -2.70 -32.07
CA SER A 198 -19.95 -3.08 -32.50
C SER A 198 -21.04 -2.55 -31.57
N GLY A 199 -20.68 -2.04 -30.39
CA GLY A 199 -21.61 -1.60 -29.35
C GLY A 199 -22.29 -2.76 -28.62
N GLU A 200 -21.68 -3.95 -28.65
CA GLU A 200 -22.18 -5.13 -27.96
C GLU A 200 -21.87 -5.07 -26.45
N ILE A 201 -20.73 -4.46 -26.10
CA ILE A 201 -20.27 -4.33 -24.72
C ILE A 201 -19.73 -2.93 -24.43
N GLU A 202 -19.74 -2.57 -23.16
CA GLU A 202 -18.98 -1.44 -22.60
C GLU A 202 -17.87 -1.99 -21.69
N ILE A 203 -16.76 -1.26 -21.56
CA ILE A 203 -15.62 -1.67 -20.73
C ILE A 203 -15.14 -0.55 -19.82
N VAL A 204 -14.67 -0.91 -18.63
CA VAL A 204 -14.09 0.03 -17.66
C VAL A 204 -12.99 -0.66 -16.86
N TRP A 205 -11.92 0.06 -16.53
CA TRP A 205 -10.91 -0.45 -15.60
C TRP A 205 -11.43 -0.36 -14.17
N LYS A 206 -11.17 -1.39 -13.38
CA LYS A 206 -11.53 -1.40 -11.96
C LYS A 206 -10.49 -0.62 -11.18
N ASP A 207 -10.93 0.39 -10.44
CA ASP A 207 -10.06 1.08 -9.48
C ASP A 207 -9.84 0.20 -8.25
N GLU A 208 -8.63 0.22 -7.67
CA GLU A 208 -8.39 -0.37 -6.36
C GLU A 208 -9.03 0.54 -5.29
N ASP A 209 -10.11 0.07 -4.66
CA ASP A 209 -10.81 0.73 -3.53
C ASP A 209 -9.97 0.82 -2.24
#